data_AF-A0A3D0YST2-F1
#
_entry.id   AF-A0A3D0YST2-F1
#
_cell.length_a   1.000
_cell.length_b   1.000
_cell.length_c   1.000
_cell.angle_alpha   90.00
_cell.angle_beta   90.00
_cell.angle_gamma   90.00
#
_symmetry.space_group_name_H-M   'P 1'
#
loop_
_entity.id
_entity.type
_entity.pdbx_description
1 polymer ?
#
loop_
_entity_poly.entity_id
_entity_poly.type
_entity_poly.pdbx_seq_one_letter_code
_entity_poly.pdbx_strand_id
1 'polypeptide(L)'
;MISKIPRPLQSGDGVAFVNPAGVLPERFKNQHGYVKAHLEELGFLVKDMVIESGWEDVQRRSETLQAAFTDPQVKAILPLCGGARIYDILSLIDYTVLASYPKIICGSSELSALVVTISERAGMVTFFGPHLNFLNPKASKRENRFTVRSFWNMLQWDWHGRNGLSKNEAYHFFASPRNSTLPVTIRNIYRDPTRIAKDSHRDNFYQALGSGQSVTGKLLIGSLAVLVRLCEEGLLPDVTDRIVEGRTPETKIFFSIPFKRNSSTRQIGKCK
;
A
#
# COMPACT_ATOMS: atom_id res chain seq x y z
N MET A 1 2.34 19.23 0.77
CA MET A 1 3.49 18.49 1.35
C MET A 1 2.91 17.29 2.07
N ILE A 2 3.40 16.07 1.83
CA ILE A 2 3.13 14.94 2.73
C ILE A 2 4.01 15.21 3.95
N SER A 3 3.41 15.38 5.12
CA SER A 3 4.12 15.82 6.33
C SER A 3 3.90 14.90 7.53
N LYS A 4 2.99 13.92 7.42
CA LYS A 4 2.57 13.09 8.55
C LYS A 4 3.03 11.66 8.36
N ILE A 5 4.12 11.32 9.05
CA ILE A 5 4.75 9.99 8.97
C ILE A 5 4.31 9.20 10.22
N PRO A 6 3.60 8.06 10.07
CA PRO A 6 3.22 7.23 11.22
C PRO A 6 4.45 6.57 11.82
N ARG A 7 4.55 6.42 13.14
CA ARG A 7 5.73 5.77 13.77
C ARG A 7 5.80 4.25 13.53
N PRO A 8 6.94 3.58 13.74
CA PRO A 8 7.03 2.14 13.54
C PRO A 8 6.25 1.42 14.63
N LEU A 9 5.75 0.24 14.28
CA LEU A 9 5.02 -0.64 15.18
C LEU A 9 5.97 -1.28 16.20
N GLN A 10 5.55 -1.33 17.45
CA GLN A 10 6.29 -1.90 18.59
C GLN A 10 5.39 -2.85 19.37
N SER A 11 5.98 -3.81 20.09
CA SER A 11 5.21 -4.70 20.97
C SER A 11 4.39 -3.86 21.97
N GLY A 12 3.16 -4.28 22.25
CA GLY A 12 2.15 -3.54 23.01
C GLY A 12 1.30 -2.58 22.19
N ASP A 13 1.67 -2.29 20.93
CA ASP A 13 0.85 -1.43 20.07
C ASP A 13 -0.45 -2.13 19.62
N GLY A 14 -1.49 -1.32 19.42
CA GLY A 14 -2.74 -1.77 18.85
C GLY A 14 -2.68 -1.92 17.33
N VAL A 15 -3.24 -3.02 16.83
CA VAL A 15 -3.45 -3.26 15.39
C VAL A 15 -4.95 -3.46 15.15
N ALA A 16 -5.57 -2.56 14.41
CA ALA A 16 -6.98 -2.67 14.07
C ALA A 16 -7.17 -3.46 12.77
N PHE A 17 -8.04 -4.46 12.81
CA PHE A 17 -8.52 -5.14 11.62
C PHE A 17 -9.84 -4.52 11.17
N VAL A 18 -9.92 -4.16 9.89
CA VAL A 18 -11.10 -3.50 9.32
C VAL A 18 -11.44 -4.11 7.96
N ASN A 19 -12.67 -3.96 7.51
CA ASN A 19 -13.10 -4.45 6.20
C ASN A 19 -13.87 -3.38 5.40
N PRO A 20 -13.26 -2.20 5.11
CA PRO A 20 -13.98 -1.07 4.52
C PRO A 20 -14.45 -1.33 3.07
N ALA A 21 -13.81 -2.27 2.37
CA ALA A 21 -14.00 -2.49 0.93
C ALA A 21 -14.82 -3.75 0.57
N GLY A 22 -14.91 -4.75 1.46
CA GLY A 22 -15.67 -5.99 1.23
C GLY A 22 -16.04 -6.71 2.53
N VAL A 23 -17.00 -7.63 2.46
CA VAL A 23 -17.20 -8.65 3.51
C VAL A 23 -16.05 -9.64 3.43
N LEU A 24 -15.54 -10.08 4.58
CA LEU A 24 -14.50 -11.11 4.63
C LEU A 24 -15.08 -12.44 4.09
N PRO A 25 -14.56 -12.97 2.96
CA PRO A 25 -15.02 -14.24 2.42
C PRO A 25 -14.81 -15.39 3.40
N GLU A 26 -15.74 -16.35 3.43
CA GLU A 26 -15.70 -17.52 4.32
C GLU A 26 -14.36 -18.27 4.29
N ARG A 27 -13.81 -18.46 3.08
CA ARG A 27 -12.51 -19.12 2.87
C ARG A 27 -11.33 -18.44 3.60
N PHE A 28 -11.49 -17.19 4.03
CA PHE A 28 -10.46 -16.43 4.74
C PHE A 28 -10.70 -16.34 6.26
N LYS A 29 -11.80 -16.88 6.81
CA LYS A 29 -12.05 -16.87 8.27
C LYS A 29 -10.96 -17.58 9.07
N ASN A 30 -10.54 -18.76 8.62
CA ASN A 30 -9.44 -19.50 9.26
C ASN A 30 -8.12 -18.71 9.21
N GLN A 31 -7.85 -18.03 8.09
CA GLN A 31 -6.66 -17.19 7.94
C GLN A 31 -6.74 -15.96 8.85
N HIS A 32 -7.91 -15.34 8.96
CA HIS A 32 -8.16 -14.22 9.85
C HIS A 32 -7.87 -14.58 11.31
N GLY A 33 -8.48 -15.67 11.81
CA GLY A 33 -8.23 -16.16 13.17
C GLY A 33 -6.77 -16.51 13.42
N TYR A 34 -6.11 -17.14 12.44
CA TYR A 34 -4.68 -17.43 12.52
C TYR A 34 -3.82 -16.17 12.67
N VAL A 35 -4.03 -15.16 11.81
CA VAL A 35 -3.20 -13.94 11.85
C VAL A 35 -3.46 -13.14 13.12
N LYS A 36 -4.71 -13.10 13.58
CA LYS A 36 -5.06 -12.50 14.87
C LYS A 36 -4.25 -13.12 16.00
N ALA A 37 -4.32 -14.44 16.16
CA ALA A 37 -3.57 -15.16 17.19
C ALA A 37 -2.05 -14.95 17.06
N HIS A 38 -1.52 -14.92 15.83
CA HIS A 38 -0.10 -14.67 15.61
C HIS A 38 0.34 -13.26 16.02
N LEU A 39 -0.47 -12.22 15.74
CA LEU A 39 -0.17 -10.86 16.18
C LEU A 39 -0.24 -10.73 17.71
N GLU A 40 -1.21 -11.39 18.35
CA GLU A 40 -1.33 -11.43 19.81
C GLU A 40 -0.12 -12.13 20.46
N GLU A 41 0.34 -13.25 19.89
CA GLU A 41 1.55 -13.96 20.34
C GLU A 41 2.82 -13.09 20.24
N LEU A 42 2.90 -12.23 19.22
CA LEU A 42 3.98 -11.24 19.07
C LEU A 42 3.83 -10.03 20.03
N GLY A 43 2.78 -10.01 20.87
CA GLY A 43 2.53 -9.00 21.88
C GLY A 43 1.78 -7.77 21.39
N PHE A 44 1.11 -7.82 20.23
CA PHE A 44 0.25 -6.73 19.77
C PHE A 44 -1.17 -6.84 20.33
N LEU A 45 -1.83 -5.70 20.50
CA LEU A 45 -3.24 -5.65 20.89
C LEU A 45 -4.12 -5.63 19.64
N VAL A 46 -4.67 -6.78 19.26
CA VAL A 46 -5.51 -6.84 18.05
C VAL A 46 -6.92 -6.33 18.36
N LYS A 47 -7.33 -5.25 17.69
CA LYS A 47 -8.69 -4.72 17.71
C LYS A 47 -9.44 -5.21 16.47
N ASP A 48 -10.23 -6.24 16.66
CA ASP A 48 -10.99 -6.87 15.58
C ASP A 48 -12.28 -6.09 15.32
N MET A 49 -12.24 -5.17 14.35
CA MET A 49 -13.34 -4.28 13.98
C MET A 49 -13.97 -4.70 12.65
N VAL A 50 -13.90 -5.99 12.33
CA VAL A 50 -14.54 -6.55 11.13
C VAL A 50 -16.06 -6.56 11.31
N ILE A 51 -16.77 -5.96 10.36
CA ILE A 51 -18.22 -5.97 10.34
C ILE A 51 -18.68 -7.25 9.63
N GLU A 52 -19.22 -8.20 10.39
CA GLU A 52 -19.78 -9.46 9.85
C GLU A 52 -21.24 -9.31 9.38
N SER A 53 -22.06 -8.58 10.16
CA SER A 53 -23.46 -8.32 9.87
C SER A 53 -23.72 -6.83 9.71
N GLY A 54 -24.59 -6.44 8.77
CA GLY A 54 -24.86 -5.03 8.48
C GLY A 54 -23.70 -4.31 7.78
N TRP A 55 -22.88 -5.04 7.01
CA TRP A 55 -21.73 -4.48 6.29
C TRP A 55 -22.15 -3.58 5.13
N GLU A 56 -23.35 -3.81 4.58
CA GLU A 56 -23.96 -3.02 3.53
C GLU A 56 -24.18 -1.54 3.92
N ASP A 57 -24.26 -1.27 5.23
CA ASP A 57 -24.34 0.07 5.78
C ASP A 57 -23.04 0.84 5.53
N VAL A 58 -23.13 1.82 4.65
CA VAL A 58 -22.02 2.67 4.24
C VAL A 58 -21.53 3.54 5.39
N GLN A 59 -22.45 4.05 6.21
CA GLN A 59 -22.14 4.89 7.35
C GLN A 59 -21.37 4.10 8.40
N ARG A 60 -21.86 2.89 8.72
CA ARG A 60 -21.19 2.00 9.67
C ARG A 60 -19.77 1.64 9.23
N ARG A 61 -19.55 1.38 7.94
CA ARG A 61 -18.19 1.11 7.41
C ARG A 61 -17.27 2.32 7.54
N SER A 62 -17.76 3.52 7.21
CA SER A 62 -17.00 4.76 7.36
C SER A 62 -16.66 5.01 8.83
N GLU A 63 -17.64 4.97 9.72
CA GLU A 63 -17.47 5.18 11.16
C GLU A 63 -16.53 4.17 11.80
N THR A 64 -16.62 2.89 11.41
CA THR A 64 -15.71 1.85 11.92
C THR A 64 -14.26 2.14 11.52
N LEU A 65 -14.03 2.58 10.27
CA LEU A 65 -12.70 2.98 9.83
C LEU A 65 -12.20 4.21 10.60
N GLN A 66 -13.04 5.25 10.74
CA GLN A 66 -12.67 6.46 11.47
C GLN A 66 -12.41 6.19 12.96
N ALA A 67 -13.19 5.30 13.59
CA ALA A 67 -12.97 4.86 14.96
C ALA A 67 -11.61 4.16 15.12
N ALA A 68 -11.22 3.31 14.16
CA ALA A 68 -9.89 2.72 14.15
C ALA A 68 -8.77 3.79 14.05
N PHE A 69 -9.03 4.92 13.37
CA PHE A 69 -8.11 6.07 13.30
C PHE A 69 -8.10 6.93 14.56
N THR A 70 -9.22 7.12 15.24
CA THR A 70 -9.25 7.98 16.45
C THR A 70 -8.86 7.24 17.72
N ASP A 71 -8.81 5.90 17.68
CA ASP A 71 -8.38 5.09 18.82
C ASP A 71 -6.89 5.32 19.15
N PRO A 72 -6.55 5.80 20.36
CA PRO A 72 -5.18 6.12 20.73
C PRO A 72 -4.28 4.90 20.89
N GLN A 73 -4.82 3.70 21.14
CA GLN A 73 -4.02 2.47 21.25
C GLN A 73 -3.63 1.92 19.88
N VAL A 74 -4.44 2.13 18.85
CA VAL A 74 -4.18 1.65 17.50
C VAL A 74 -3.04 2.44 16.86
N LYS A 75 -2.03 1.75 16.33
CA LYS A 75 -0.90 2.32 15.57
C LYS A 75 -0.86 1.84 14.12
N ALA A 76 -1.49 0.71 13.84
CA ALA A 76 -1.67 0.19 12.48
C ALA A 76 -3.13 -0.21 12.24
N ILE A 77 -3.63 0.12 11.05
CA ILE A 77 -4.94 -0.29 10.55
C ILE A 77 -4.70 -1.18 9.35
N LEU A 78 -5.18 -2.42 9.43
CA LEU A 78 -5.01 -3.45 8.41
C LEU A 78 -6.37 -3.81 7.81
N PRO A 79 -6.68 -3.30 6.62
CA PRO A 79 -7.80 -3.78 5.82
C PRO A 79 -7.64 -5.26 5.45
N LEU A 80 -8.66 -6.07 5.73
CA LEU A 80 -8.59 -7.53 5.55
C LEU A 80 -8.91 -7.99 4.13
N CYS A 81 -9.71 -7.23 3.39
CA CYS A 81 -10.12 -7.59 2.03
C CYS A 81 -10.37 -6.35 1.18
N GLY A 82 -9.97 -6.44 -0.09
CA GLY A 82 -10.38 -5.48 -1.12
C GLY A 82 -11.82 -5.72 -1.57
N GLY A 83 -12.36 -4.78 -2.35
CA GLY A 83 -13.67 -4.87 -2.96
C GLY A 83 -14.12 -3.53 -3.54
N ALA A 84 -15.00 -3.59 -4.52
CA ALA A 84 -15.40 -2.42 -5.31
C ALA A 84 -16.23 -1.37 -4.54
N ARG A 85 -16.66 -1.65 -3.31
CA ARG A 85 -17.49 -0.75 -2.49
C ARG A 85 -16.68 0.20 -1.61
N ILE A 86 -15.37 0.24 -1.77
CA ILE A 86 -14.52 1.22 -1.06
C ILE A 86 -14.90 2.67 -1.43
N TYR A 87 -15.33 2.90 -2.66
CA TYR A 87 -15.69 4.23 -3.16
C TYR A 87 -16.92 4.80 -2.45
N ASP A 88 -17.85 3.94 -2.00
CA ASP A 88 -19.04 4.34 -1.24
C ASP A 88 -18.69 5.15 0.02
N ILE A 89 -17.53 4.90 0.65
CA ILE A 89 -17.16 5.53 1.92
C ILE A 89 -16.19 6.69 1.75
N LEU A 90 -15.55 6.88 0.59
CA LEU A 90 -14.49 7.88 0.42
C LEU A 90 -14.98 9.31 0.65
N SER A 91 -16.23 9.62 0.30
CA SER A 91 -16.83 10.94 0.55
C SER A 91 -17.30 11.15 1.99
N LEU A 92 -17.42 10.07 2.78
CA LEU A 92 -17.88 10.12 4.17
C LEU A 92 -16.73 10.21 5.19
N ILE A 93 -15.49 10.06 4.75
CA ILE A 93 -14.31 10.12 5.61
C ILE A 93 -13.92 11.59 5.83
N ASP A 94 -13.83 11.99 7.10
CA ASP A 94 -13.19 13.23 7.51
C ASP A 94 -11.67 13.06 7.51
N TYR A 95 -11.07 13.42 6.38
CA TYR A 95 -9.62 13.37 6.21
C TYR A 95 -8.87 14.34 7.12
N THR A 96 -9.51 15.40 7.63
CA THR A 96 -8.87 16.35 8.57
C THR A 96 -8.71 15.71 9.94
N VAL A 97 -9.71 14.93 10.37
CA VAL A 97 -9.62 14.09 11.57
C VAL A 97 -8.55 13.03 11.38
N LEU A 98 -8.54 12.31 10.25
CA LEU A 98 -7.52 11.27 10.01
C LEU A 98 -6.11 11.84 10.04
N ALA A 99 -5.93 13.04 9.48
CA ALA A 99 -4.65 13.73 9.51
C ALA A 99 -4.21 14.03 10.96
N SER A 100 -5.11 14.19 11.91
CA SER A 100 -4.74 14.43 13.32
C SER A 100 -4.27 13.16 14.04
N TYR A 101 -4.49 11.99 13.45
CA TYR A 101 -4.11 10.68 13.99
C TYR A 101 -3.31 9.86 12.98
N PRO A 102 -2.04 10.22 12.71
CA PRO A 102 -1.25 9.48 11.74
C PRO A 102 -1.02 8.02 12.17
N LYS A 103 -1.46 7.08 11.34
CA LYS A 103 -1.31 5.64 11.57
C LYS A 103 -0.80 4.92 10.34
N ILE A 104 -0.16 3.77 10.58
CA ILE A 104 0.20 2.86 9.49
C ILE A 104 -1.12 2.35 8.87
N ILE A 105 -1.30 2.55 7.57
CA ILE A 105 -2.36 1.91 6.79
C ILE A 105 -1.77 1.36 5.52
N CYS A 106 -2.11 0.10 5.20
CA CYS A 106 -1.58 -0.62 4.06
C CYS A 106 -2.69 -1.16 3.18
N GLY A 107 -2.54 -1.06 1.86
CA GLY A 107 -3.45 -1.70 0.94
C GLY A 107 -2.96 -1.77 -0.50
N SER A 108 -3.52 -2.72 -1.26
CA SER A 108 -3.30 -2.91 -2.70
C SER A 108 -4.60 -3.26 -3.42
N SER A 109 -4.58 -3.37 -4.76
CA SER A 109 -5.80 -3.60 -5.57
C SER A 109 -6.85 -2.51 -5.28
N GLU A 110 -8.13 -2.82 -5.07
CA GLU A 110 -9.19 -1.82 -4.82
C GLU A 110 -8.91 -0.92 -3.60
N LEU A 111 -8.23 -1.45 -2.58
CA LEU A 111 -7.84 -0.66 -1.41
C LEU A 111 -6.76 0.39 -1.71
N SER A 112 -6.18 0.38 -2.92
CA SER A 112 -5.39 1.51 -3.44
C SER A 112 -6.19 2.80 -3.36
N ALA A 113 -7.51 2.75 -3.59
CA ALA A 113 -8.36 3.93 -3.57
C ALA A 113 -8.33 4.60 -2.19
N LEU A 114 -8.38 3.78 -1.15
CA LEU A 114 -8.33 4.24 0.23
C LEU A 114 -6.97 4.85 0.57
N VAL A 115 -5.88 4.12 0.33
CA VAL A 115 -4.54 4.59 0.72
C VAL A 115 -4.10 5.82 -0.08
N VAL A 116 -4.41 5.88 -1.38
CA VAL A 116 -4.13 7.06 -2.22
C VAL A 116 -4.92 8.27 -1.73
N THR A 117 -6.23 8.10 -1.50
CA THR A 117 -7.08 9.23 -1.07
C THR A 117 -6.68 9.74 0.31
N ILE A 118 -6.35 8.85 1.25
CA ILE A 118 -5.81 9.23 2.56
C ILE A 118 -4.48 9.96 2.42
N SER A 119 -3.55 9.44 1.61
CA SER A 119 -2.25 10.08 1.40
C SER A 119 -2.40 11.52 0.93
N GLU A 120 -3.32 11.75 0.01
CA GLU A 120 -3.42 13.02 -0.69
C GLU A 120 -4.34 14.02 0.02
N ARG A 121 -5.40 13.55 0.69
CA ARG A 121 -6.32 14.42 1.45
C ARG A 121 -5.93 14.63 2.91
N ALA A 122 -5.29 13.64 3.54
CA ALA A 122 -4.82 13.75 4.93
C ALA A 122 -3.32 14.11 5.03
N GLY A 123 -2.59 14.14 3.91
CA GLY A 123 -1.15 14.47 3.89
C GLY A 123 -0.29 13.46 4.64
N MET A 124 -0.75 12.20 4.70
CA MET A 124 -0.19 11.13 5.53
C MET A 124 0.54 10.09 4.69
N VAL A 125 1.68 9.61 5.18
CA VAL A 125 2.35 8.47 4.52
C VAL A 125 1.50 7.21 4.70
N THR A 126 1.08 6.63 3.58
CA THR A 126 0.38 5.34 3.50
C THR A 126 1.25 4.32 2.79
N PHE A 127 0.90 3.04 2.90
CA PHE A 127 1.68 1.95 2.34
C PHE A 127 0.90 1.20 1.26
N PHE A 128 1.58 0.90 0.15
CA PHE A 128 1.07 -0.03 -0.84
C PHE A 128 1.66 -1.41 -0.57
N GLY A 129 0.81 -2.40 -0.31
CA GLY A 129 1.31 -3.70 0.14
C GLY A 129 0.23 -4.76 0.27
N PRO A 130 0.63 -5.94 0.78
CA PRO A 130 -0.29 -7.06 0.95
C PRO A 130 -1.40 -6.71 1.94
N HIS A 131 -2.58 -7.28 1.70
CA HIS A 131 -3.64 -7.37 2.71
C HIS A 131 -3.35 -8.51 3.69
N LEU A 132 -4.06 -8.53 4.83
CA LEU A 132 -3.85 -9.52 5.87
C LEU A 132 -3.94 -10.99 5.38
N ASN A 133 -4.78 -11.25 4.38
CA ASN A 133 -4.94 -12.60 3.79
C ASN A 133 -3.65 -13.18 3.18
N PHE A 134 -2.67 -12.34 2.86
CA PHE A 134 -1.38 -12.80 2.33
C PHE A 134 -0.40 -13.23 3.44
N LEU A 135 -0.73 -12.99 4.72
CA LEU A 135 0.14 -13.27 5.87
C LEU A 135 0.01 -14.72 6.36
N ASN A 136 0.08 -15.69 5.46
CA ASN A 136 0.12 -17.11 5.81
C ASN A 136 1.57 -17.62 5.87
N PRO A 137 2.23 -17.67 7.04
CA PRO A 137 3.62 -18.12 7.15
C PRO A 137 3.76 -19.64 6.94
N LYS A 138 2.67 -20.41 6.95
CA LYS A 138 2.67 -21.82 6.52
C LYS A 138 2.70 -21.96 4.99
N ALA A 139 2.58 -20.86 4.25
CA ALA A 139 2.79 -20.89 2.81
C ALA A 139 4.24 -21.31 2.52
N SER A 140 4.39 -22.49 1.93
CA SER A 140 5.70 -23.04 1.57
C SER A 140 6.35 -22.29 0.40
N LYS A 141 5.59 -21.50 -0.35
CA LYS A 141 6.05 -20.72 -1.51
C LYS A 141 6.97 -19.58 -1.08
N ARG A 142 8.15 -19.49 -1.71
CA ARG A 142 9.18 -18.46 -1.42
C ARG A 142 8.64 -17.03 -1.53
N GLU A 143 7.77 -16.78 -2.49
CA GLU A 143 7.12 -15.47 -2.72
C GLU A 143 6.31 -15.00 -1.51
N ASN A 144 5.60 -15.93 -0.86
CA ASN A 144 4.82 -15.60 0.33
C ASN A 144 5.74 -15.26 1.51
N ARG A 145 6.80 -16.06 1.75
CA ARG A 145 7.78 -15.78 2.80
C ARG A 145 8.44 -14.41 2.59
N PHE A 146 8.81 -14.07 1.35
CA PHE A 146 9.33 -12.74 1.03
C PHE A 146 8.31 -11.64 1.35
N THR A 147 7.07 -11.81 0.90
CA THR A 147 5.96 -10.85 1.13
C THR A 147 5.74 -10.59 2.62
N VAL A 148 5.65 -11.65 3.42
CA VAL A 148 5.47 -11.57 4.87
C VAL A 148 6.64 -10.84 5.54
N ARG A 149 7.88 -11.20 5.21
CA ARG A 149 9.06 -10.59 5.81
C ARG A 149 9.24 -9.13 5.42
N SER A 150 8.97 -8.79 4.16
CA SER A 150 8.99 -7.41 3.66
C SER A 150 7.93 -6.57 4.36
N PHE A 151 6.71 -7.10 4.50
CA PHE A 151 5.62 -6.43 5.22
C PHE A 151 5.98 -6.18 6.69
N TRP A 152 6.62 -7.14 7.37
CA TRP A 152 7.08 -6.94 8.75
C TRP A 152 8.17 -5.87 8.88
N ASN A 153 9.14 -5.87 7.97
CA ASN A 153 10.13 -4.79 7.93
C ASN A 153 9.48 -3.42 7.71
N MET A 154 8.40 -3.35 6.92
CA MET A 154 7.66 -2.12 6.69
C MET A 154 6.96 -1.64 7.96
N LEU A 155 6.26 -2.53 8.65
CA LEU A 155 5.55 -2.18 9.88
C LEU A 155 6.49 -1.68 10.97
N GLN A 156 7.71 -2.21 11.05
CA GLN A 156 8.67 -1.90 12.12
C GLN A 156 9.81 -0.96 11.68
N TRP A 157 9.78 -0.48 10.44
CA TRP A 157 10.90 0.23 9.79
C TRP A 157 12.25 -0.50 9.90
N ASP A 158 12.23 -1.83 9.77
CA ASP A 158 13.44 -2.62 9.87
C ASP A 158 14.19 -2.71 8.53
N TRP A 159 14.97 -1.66 8.24
CA TRP A 159 15.83 -1.58 7.06
C TRP A 159 17.06 -2.52 7.13
N HIS A 160 17.28 -3.19 8.26
CA HIS A 160 18.38 -4.14 8.44
C HIS A 160 18.03 -5.58 8.03
N GLY A 161 16.74 -5.89 7.84
CA GLY A 161 16.29 -7.21 7.44
C GLY A 161 16.25 -8.25 8.57
N ARG A 162 16.24 -7.80 9.82
CA ARG A 162 16.16 -8.68 11.01
C ARG A 162 14.88 -9.52 11.02
N ASN A 163 13.82 -9.16 10.29
CA ASN A 163 12.68 -10.06 10.03
C ASN A 163 12.95 -11.10 8.93
N GLY A 164 14.20 -11.50 8.69
CA GLY A 164 14.57 -12.62 7.82
C GLY A 164 14.79 -12.26 6.35
N LEU A 165 14.98 -10.99 6.02
CA LEU A 165 15.51 -10.56 4.72
C LEU A 165 17.00 -10.25 4.87
N SER A 166 17.82 -10.47 3.86
CA SER A 166 19.18 -9.93 3.90
C SER A 166 19.15 -8.39 3.93
N LYS A 167 20.23 -7.76 4.42
CA LYS A 167 20.35 -6.29 4.39
C LYS A 167 20.12 -5.73 2.98
N ASN A 168 20.59 -6.42 1.93
CA ASN A 168 20.37 -6.00 0.55
C ASN A 168 18.89 -6.13 0.16
N GLU A 169 18.25 -7.25 0.50
CA GLU A 169 16.81 -7.46 0.25
C GLU A 169 15.92 -6.45 0.98
N ALA A 170 16.28 -6.05 2.20
CA ALA A 170 15.52 -5.06 2.97
C ALA A 170 15.78 -3.63 2.48
N TYR A 171 17.04 -3.28 2.20
CA TYR A 171 17.44 -1.90 1.86
C TYR A 171 16.80 -1.39 0.55
N HIS A 172 16.56 -2.27 -0.42
CA HIS A 172 16.01 -1.87 -1.72
C HIS A 172 14.52 -1.49 -1.70
N PHE A 173 13.76 -1.86 -0.65
CA PHE A 173 12.34 -1.53 -0.53
C PHE A 173 12.06 -0.38 0.47
N PHE A 174 13.00 -0.10 1.39
CA PHE A 174 12.80 0.88 2.49
C PHE A 174 13.54 2.21 2.33
N ALA A 175 13.96 2.59 1.14
CA ALA A 175 14.60 3.89 0.95
C ALA A 175 13.59 5.05 1.00
N SER A 176 12.91 5.26 2.14
CA SER A 176 12.60 6.62 2.56
C SER A 176 13.93 7.22 3.03
N PRO A 177 14.45 8.26 2.38
CA PRO A 177 15.77 8.75 2.73
C PRO A 177 15.79 9.34 4.15
N ARG A 178 16.97 9.29 4.79
CA ARG A 178 17.24 9.90 6.11
C ARG A 178 16.88 11.39 6.18
N ASN A 179 16.74 12.04 5.03
CA ASN A 179 16.29 13.41 4.87
C ASN A 179 15.12 13.40 3.89
N SER A 180 13.95 13.91 4.30
CA SER A 180 12.70 13.90 3.51
C SER A 180 12.79 14.69 2.20
N THR A 181 13.92 15.36 1.95
CA THR A 181 14.23 16.12 0.73
C THR A 181 15.03 15.32 -0.30
N LEU A 182 15.58 14.17 0.04
CA LEU A 182 16.35 13.36 -0.90
C LEU A 182 15.39 12.52 -1.77
N PRO A 183 15.70 12.32 -3.07
CA PRO A 183 14.88 11.50 -3.94
C PRO A 183 15.00 10.01 -3.60
N VAL A 184 13.86 9.30 -3.62
CA VAL A 184 13.87 7.82 -3.63
C VAL A 184 14.43 7.37 -4.98
N THR A 185 15.61 6.77 -4.98
CA THR A 185 16.21 6.26 -6.22
C THR A 185 15.82 4.80 -6.42
N ILE A 186 14.85 4.54 -7.30
CA ILE A 186 14.57 3.18 -7.77
C ILE A 186 15.64 2.82 -8.81
N ARG A 187 16.61 1.97 -8.43
CA ARG A 187 17.66 1.49 -9.34
C ARG A 187 17.26 0.14 -9.91
N ASN A 188 17.48 -0.04 -11.21
CA ASN A 188 17.42 -1.35 -11.84
C ASN A 188 18.57 -2.21 -11.31
N ILE A 189 18.26 -3.24 -10.51
CA ILE A 189 19.27 -4.03 -9.79
C ILE A 189 19.79 -5.25 -10.57
N TYR A 190 19.32 -5.49 -11.80
CA TYR A 190 19.80 -6.60 -12.61
C TYR A 190 19.95 -6.22 -14.08
N ARG A 191 21.18 -6.35 -14.60
CA ARG A 191 21.62 -5.81 -15.88
C ARG A 191 21.56 -6.79 -17.06
N ASP A 192 21.31 -8.08 -16.81
CA ASP A 192 21.55 -9.13 -17.81
C ASP A 192 20.40 -10.15 -17.94
N PRO A 193 19.61 -10.10 -19.03
CA PRO A 193 18.51 -11.04 -19.29
C PRO A 193 18.97 -12.48 -19.64
N THR A 194 20.26 -12.74 -19.85
CA THR A 194 20.73 -14.10 -20.24
C THR A 194 20.68 -15.13 -19.11
N ARG A 195 20.40 -14.72 -17.87
CA ARG A 195 20.22 -15.62 -16.70
C ARG A 195 18.83 -16.27 -16.60
N ILE A 196 17.92 -15.96 -17.54
CA ILE A 196 16.49 -16.39 -17.56
C ILE A 196 16.30 -17.88 -17.93
N ALA A 197 17.37 -18.65 -18.12
CA ALA A 197 17.27 -20.05 -18.59
C ALA A 197 17.17 -21.13 -17.48
N LYS A 198 17.10 -20.76 -16.19
CA LYS A 198 17.04 -21.74 -15.08
C LYS A 198 15.95 -21.41 -14.06
N ASP A 199 15.07 -22.38 -13.81
CA ASP A 199 13.97 -22.39 -12.81
C ASP A 199 14.39 -22.14 -11.35
N SER A 200 15.69 -22.04 -11.06
CA SER A 200 16.21 -21.86 -9.70
C SER A 200 16.54 -20.41 -9.32
N HIS A 201 16.28 -19.43 -10.19
CA HIS A 201 16.66 -18.03 -9.94
C HIS A 201 15.51 -17.10 -9.51
N ARG A 202 15.89 -16.08 -8.73
CA ARG A 202 15.01 -14.99 -8.30
C ARG A 202 15.02 -13.93 -9.40
N ASP A 203 13.95 -13.88 -10.17
CA ASP A 203 13.80 -12.97 -11.31
C ASP A 203 13.27 -11.62 -10.86
N ASN A 204 14.17 -10.66 -10.61
CA ASN A 204 13.81 -9.27 -10.35
C ASN A 204 14.45 -8.35 -11.40
N PHE A 205 14.16 -8.54 -12.68
CA PHE A 205 14.69 -7.65 -13.72
C PHE A 205 13.72 -6.49 -13.98
N TYR A 206 14.22 -5.25 -13.96
CA TYR A 206 13.47 -4.09 -14.43
C TYR A 206 13.98 -3.74 -15.83
N GLN A 207 13.09 -3.40 -16.77
CA GLN A 207 13.48 -2.89 -18.08
C GLN A 207 13.17 -1.40 -18.15
N ALA A 208 14.18 -0.58 -18.43
CA ALA A 208 13.94 0.82 -18.73
C ALA A 208 13.33 0.92 -20.13
N LEU A 209 12.14 1.52 -20.24
CA LEU A 209 11.44 1.74 -21.51
C LEU A 209 11.81 3.08 -22.18
N GLY A 210 12.63 3.91 -21.51
CA GLY A 210 13.05 5.24 -21.99
C GLY A 210 14.56 5.47 -21.89
N SER A 211 15.04 6.50 -22.59
CA SER A 211 16.47 6.85 -22.66
C SER A 211 16.97 7.48 -21.35
N GLY A 212 17.66 6.69 -20.53
CA GLY A 212 18.76 7.11 -19.63
C GLY A 212 18.55 8.24 -18.60
N GLN A 213 17.37 8.83 -18.45
CA GLN A 213 17.16 9.94 -17.52
C GLN A 213 16.87 9.45 -16.10
N SER A 214 17.54 10.05 -15.11
CA SER A 214 17.14 9.96 -13.72
C SER A 214 15.89 10.81 -13.51
N VAL A 215 14.87 10.22 -12.92
CA VAL A 215 13.57 10.87 -12.67
C VAL A 215 13.45 11.10 -11.17
N THR A 216 13.07 12.31 -10.79
CA THR A 216 12.78 12.65 -9.40
C THR A 216 11.37 13.23 -9.34
N GLY A 217 10.55 12.70 -8.44
CA GLY A 217 9.18 13.13 -8.24
C GLY A 217 8.57 12.48 -7.00
N LYS A 218 7.37 12.90 -6.63
CA LYS A 218 6.63 12.24 -5.55
C LYS A 218 6.03 10.95 -6.07
N LEU A 219 6.21 9.87 -5.32
CA LEU A 219 5.66 8.58 -5.69
C LEU A 219 4.14 8.55 -5.46
N LEU A 220 3.41 8.07 -6.45
CA LEU A 220 1.98 7.76 -6.36
C LEU A 220 1.83 6.29 -6.76
N ILE A 221 1.64 5.42 -5.77
CA ILE A 221 1.51 3.97 -6.00
C ILE A 221 0.05 3.55 -5.88
N GLY A 222 -0.43 2.75 -6.83
CA GLY A 222 -1.74 2.13 -6.75
C GLY A 222 -2.00 1.11 -7.86
N SER A 223 -3.14 0.44 -7.82
CA SER A 223 -3.64 -0.25 -9.02
C SER A 223 -3.94 0.77 -10.11
N LEU A 224 -3.47 0.52 -11.33
CA LEU A 224 -3.66 1.46 -12.45
C LEU A 224 -5.15 1.73 -12.71
N ALA A 225 -5.99 0.69 -12.68
CA ALA A 225 -7.43 0.81 -12.85
C ALA A 225 -8.05 1.72 -11.77
N VAL A 226 -7.58 1.60 -10.53
CA VAL A 226 -8.05 2.43 -9.41
C VAL A 226 -7.60 3.88 -9.57
N LEU A 227 -6.36 4.12 -9.98
CA LEU A 227 -5.86 5.48 -10.23
C LEU A 227 -6.66 6.15 -11.36
N VAL A 228 -6.93 5.44 -12.46
CA VAL A 228 -7.78 5.95 -13.55
C VAL A 228 -9.17 6.29 -13.02
N ARG A 229 -9.80 5.38 -12.27
CA ARG A 229 -11.14 5.60 -11.71
C ARG A 229 -11.19 6.80 -10.76
N LEU A 230 -10.22 6.94 -9.87
CA LEU A 230 -10.13 8.10 -8.97
C LEU A 230 -9.98 9.42 -9.76
N CYS A 231 -9.28 9.43 -10.90
CA CYS A 231 -9.20 10.60 -11.77
C CYS A 231 -10.57 10.91 -12.41
N GLU A 232 -11.27 9.89 -12.91
CA GLU A 232 -12.59 10.01 -13.54
C GLU A 232 -13.65 10.50 -12.56
N GLU A 233 -13.61 10.04 -11.31
CA GLU A 233 -14.50 10.47 -10.24
C GLU A 233 -14.10 11.84 -9.62
N GLY A 234 -13.03 12.47 -10.11
CA GLY A 234 -12.53 13.74 -9.58
C GLY A 234 -12.01 13.64 -8.14
N LEU A 235 -11.67 12.43 -7.69
CA LEU A 235 -11.22 12.15 -6.34
C LEU A 235 -9.69 12.16 -6.20
N LEU A 236 -8.97 12.02 -7.33
CA LEU A 236 -7.51 12.03 -7.37
C LEU A 236 -6.97 13.48 -7.37
N PRO A 237 -5.90 13.78 -6.64
CA PRO A 237 -5.15 15.02 -6.79
C PRO A 237 -4.40 15.11 -8.12
N ASP A 238 -3.82 16.27 -8.37
CA ASP A 238 -2.93 16.51 -9.51
C ASP A 238 -1.80 15.47 -9.59
N VAL A 239 -1.77 14.76 -10.72
CA VAL A 239 -0.71 13.78 -11.07
C VAL A 239 0.55 14.45 -11.60
N THR A 240 0.53 15.76 -11.86
CA THR A 240 1.70 16.51 -12.34
C THR A 240 2.90 16.32 -11.39
N ASP A 241 4.08 16.06 -11.96
CA ASP A 241 5.33 15.78 -11.23
C ASP A 241 5.30 14.55 -10.29
N ARG A 242 4.37 13.60 -10.53
CA ARG A 242 4.31 12.30 -9.84
C ARG A 242 4.99 11.20 -10.65
N ILE A 243 5.64 10.29 -9.93
CA ILE A 243 6.03 8.98 -10.45
C ILE A 243 4.86 8.05 -10.17
N VAL A 244 4.13 7.65 -11.20
CA VAL A 244 2.99 6.75 -11.06
C VAL A 244 3.47 5.32 -11.17
N GLU A 245 3.31 4.54 -10.12
CA GLU A 245 3.53 3.09 -10.13
C GLU A 245 2.18 2.38 -10.19
N GLY A 246 1.88 1.78 -11.34
CA GLY A 246 0.63 1.08 -11.62
C GLY A 246 0.85 -0.42 -11.80
N ARG A 247 0.05 -1.26 -11.12
CA ARG A 247 -0.03 -2.71 -11.38
C ARG A 247 -1.27 -3.06 -12.19
N THR A 248 -1.10 -3.79 -13.30
CA THR A 248 -2.22 -4.44 -14.02
C THR A 248 -2.43 -5.88 -13.54
N PRO A 249 -3.62 -6.47 -13.75
CA PRO A 249 -3.87 -7.88 -13.47
C PRO A 249 -2.86 -8.82 -14.17
N GLU A 250 -2.29 -8.43 -15.32
CA GLU A 250 -1.26 -9.23 -16.03
C GLU A 250 0.18 -9.03 -15.49
N THR A 251 0.36 -8.54 -14.26
CA THR A 251 1.67 -8.52 -13.56
C THR A 251 2.71 -7.55 -14.14
N LYS A 252 2.31 -6.52 -14.87
CA LYS A 252 3.23 -5.47 -15.31
C LYS A 252 3.21 -4.30 -14.33
N ILE A 253 4.40 -3.90 -13.86
CA ILE A 253 4.63 -2.66 -13.11
C ILE A 253 5.01 -1.59 -14.14
N PHE A 254 4.22 -0.53 -14.20
CA PHE A 254 4.50 0.62 -15.07
C PHE A 254 4.93 1.80 -14.23
N PHE A 255 6.02 2.45 -14.63
CA PHE A 255 6.38 3.78 -14.14
C PHE A 255 6.02 4.78 -15.24
N SER A 256 5.08 5.67 -14.96
CA SER A 256 4.70 6.75 -15.88
C SER A 256 4.96 8.11 -15.24
N ILE A 257 5.49 9.03 -16.04
CA ILE A 257 5.62 10.45 -15.69
C ILE A 257 4.60 11.19 -16.56
N PRO A 258 3.59 11.85 -15.99
CA PRO A 258 2.66 12.63 -16.78
C PRO A 258 3.37 13.85 -17.40
N PHE A 259 3.13 14.07 -18.68
CA PHE A 259 3.66 15.20 -19.45
C PHE A 259 3.22 16.54 -18.83
N LYS A 260 4.16 17.50 -18.70
CA LYS A 260 3.84 18.90 -18.43
C LYS A 260 2.93 19.43 -19.56
N ARG A 261 1.73 19.91 -19.20
CA ARG A 261 0.90 20.71 -20.12
C ARG A 261 1.62 22.02 -20.40
N ASN A 262 2.28 22.14 -21.54
CA ASN A 262 2.56 23.45 -22.11
C ASN A 262 1.23 24.01 -22.63
N SER A 263 0.91 25.23 -22.18
CA SER A 263 -0.32 25.96 -22.49
C SER A 263 -0.36 26.44 -23.94
N SER A 264 -0.35 25.52 -24.91
CA SER A 264 -0.59 25.81 -26.33
C SER A 264 -0.66 24.53 -27.18
N THR A 265 -1.59 23.60 -26.92
CA THR A 265 -2.16 22.70 -27.95
C THR A 265 -3.23 21.80 -27.33
N ARG A 266 -4.47 21.90 -27.82
CA ARG A 266 -5.51 20.88 -27.61
C ARG A 266 -5.24 19.72 -28.56
N GLN A 267 -4.70 18.60 -28.08
CA GLN A 267 -4.95 17.30 -28.70
C GLN A 267 -5.12 16.23 -27.63
N ILE A 268 -6.28 15.58 -27.66
CA ILE A 268 -6.64 14.42 -26.86
C ILE A 268 -5.99 13.21 -27.54
N GLY A 269 -4.94 12.66 -26.94
CA GLY A 269 -4.33 11.40 -27.33
C GLY A 269 -4.97 10.25 -26.55
N LYS A 270 -5.70 9.37 -27.24
CA LYS A 270 -6.20 8.10 -26.70
C LYS A 270 -5.00 7.21 -26.30
N CYS A 271 -5.02 6.68 -25.07
CA CYS A 271 -4.15 5.56 -24.70
C CYS A 271 -4.51 4.33 -25.53
N LYS A 272 -3.50 3.68 -26.12
CA LYS A 272 -3.52 2.30 -26.59
C LYS A 272 -2.64 1.48 -25.68
#